data_AF-A0A7W5ULE8-F1
#
_entry.id   AF-A0A7W5ULE8-F1
#
_cell.length_a   1.000
_cell.length_b   1.000
_cell.length_c   1.000
_cell.angle_alpha   90.00
_cell.angle_beta   90.00
_cell.angle_gamma   90.00
#
_symmetry.space_group_name_H-M   'P 1'
#
loop_
_entity.id
_entity.type
_entity.pdbx_description
1 polymer ?
#
loop_
_entity_poly.entity_id
_entity_poly.type
_entity_poly.pdbx_seq_one_letter_code
_entity_poly.pdbx_strand_id
1 'polypeptide(L)'
;MKEEQIKIALFGNANQVKKGNYIKELLQKLTDKGINVSIEHQFALFISETLQLNINNFQQFISFQETQANLVISVGGDGTLLRTAAAIGNSTTPILGINTGHLGFLADVNPASIGTAIEAFLNGCYTIEERSLLSLESTQKFSVYPYALNEVAILKFDNSALIQVTAEVDGNLLTSYLADGLIICTPTGSTGYSLSVSGPIISPYSKTFCIAPIAPHSLNIRPVIVDDSSVITLKVTSRTQKFLMAIDGRSEVMDETATIVLKKAPYTIRVMKITHQHFFDTLRDKMGWGADQR
;
A
#
# COMPACT_ATOMS: atom_id res chain seq x y z
N MET A 1 29.77 16.62 -18.29
CA MET A 1 29.10 15.94 -17.16
C MET A 1 28.61 14.62 -17.70
N LYS A 2 29.02 13.47 -17.15
CA LYS A 2 28.50 12.18 -17.59
C LYS A 2 27.00 12.20 -17.28
N GLU A 3 26.14 11.99 -18.27
CA GLU A 3 24.72 11.69 -18.02
C GLU A 3 24.69 10.53 -17.02
N GLU A 4 24.16 10.77 -15.83
CA GLU A 4 24.03 9.69 -14.85
C GLU A 4 23.15 8.60 -15.44
N GLN A 5 23.72 7.40 -15.54
CA GLN A 5 23.02 6.27 -16.10
C GLN A 5 21.79 5.94 -15.24
N ILE A 6 20.61 6.00 -15.84
CA ILE A 6 19.33 5.74 -15.18
C ILE A 6 19.29 4.30 -14.67
N LYS A 7 18.95 4.14 -13.39
CA LYS A 7 18.79 2.86 -12.69
C LYS A 7 17.35 2.64 -12.27
N ILE A 8 16.81 1.46 -12.56
CA ILE A 8 15.44 1.07 -12.22
C ILE A 8 15.46 -0.22 -11.40
N ALA A 9 14.73 -0.24 -10.28
CA ALA A 9 14.46 -1.44 -9.51
C ALA A 9 13.07 -2.00 -9.85
N LEU A 10 12.98 -3.31 -10.15
CA LEU A 10 11.72 -4.00 -10.43
C LEU A 10 11.30 -4.86 -9.26
N PHE A 11 10.06 -4.66 -8.80
CA PHE A 11 9.32 -5.56 -7.92
C PHE A 11 8.11 -6.10 -8.68
N GLY A 12 7.62 -7.28 -8.30
CA GLY A 12 6.40 -7.80 -8.92
C GLY A 12 5.73 -8.92 -8.16
N ASN A 13 4.60 -9.38 -8.67
CA ASN A 13 3.85 -10.49 -8.07
C ASN A 13 4.27 -11.84 -8.66
N ALA A 14 4.71 -12.77 -7.82
CA ALA A 14 5.15 -14.12 -8.21
C ALA A 14 4.00 -15.11 -8.49
N ASN A 15 2.73 -14.69 -8.42
CA ASN A 15 1.57 -15.60 -8.50
C ASN A 15 0.71 -15.45 -9.76
N GLN A 16 1.11 -14.63 -10.74
CA GLN A 16 0.25 -14.27 -11.89
C GLN A 16 0.83 -14.69 -13.26
N VAL A 17 0.84 -16.01 -13.52
CA VAL A 17 1.37 -16.63 -14.75
C VAL A 17 0.75 -16.08 -16.04
N LYS A 18 -0.57 -15.79 -16.03
CA LYS A 18 -1.33 -15.34 -17.22
C LYS A 18 -0.87 -13.98 -17.80
N LYS A 19 0.10 -13.33 -17.17
CA LYS A 19 0.47 -11.92 -17.42
C LYS A 19 1.93 -11.76 -17.84
N GLY A 20 2.61 -12.86 -18.18
CA GLY A 20 4.02 -12.86 -18.59
C GLY A 20 4.34 -11.99 -19.81
N ASN A 21 3.39 -11.79 -20.73
CA ASN A 21 3.59 -10.95 -21.92
C ASN A 21 3.89 -9.49 -21.56
N TYR A 22 3.22 -8.93 -20.55
CA TYR A 22 3.45 -7.55 -20.13
C TYR A 22 4.80 -7.37 -19.44
N ILE A 23 5.24 -8.38 -18.69
CA ILE A 23 6.58 -8.38 -18.08
C ILE A 23 7.65 -8.45 -19.17
N LYS A 24 7.46 -9.32 -20.18
CA LYS A 24 8.33 -9.41 -21.35
C LYS A 24 8.43 -8.07 -22.09
N GLU A 25 7.30 -7.41 -22.36
CA GLU A 25 7.26 -6.11 -23.02
C GLU A 25 8.00 -5.04 -22.20
N LEU A 26 7.77 -4.99 -20.88
CA LEU A 26 8.46 -4.08 -19.98
C LEU A 26 9.99 -4.28 -20.04
N LEU A 27 10.47 -5.52 -19.86
CA LEU A 27 11.90 -5.84 -19.88
C LEU A 27 12.53 -5.51 -21.24
N GLN A 28 11.84 -5.78 -22.35
CA GLN A 28 12.31 -5.44 -23.69
C GLN A 28 12.46 -3.92 -23.84
N LYS A 29 11.44 -3.13 -23.50
CA LYS A 29 11.50 -1.67 -23.62
C LYS A 29 12.59 -1.04 -22.77
N LEU A 30 12.79 -1.54 -21.55
CA LEU A 30 13.88 -1.07 -20.68
C LEU A 30 15.25 -1.39 -21.29
N THR A 31 15.40 -2.56 -21.89
CA THR A 31 16.62 -2.97 -22.59
C THR A 31 16.88 -2.12 -23.84
N ASP A 32 15.85 -1.88 -24.66
CA ASP A 32 15.94 -1.07 -25.89
C ASP A 32 16.37 0.38 -25.59
N LYS A 33 16.01 0.90 -24.41
CA LYS A 33 16.43 2.23 -23.93
C LYS A 33 17.79 2.22 -23.21
N GLY A 34 18.45 1.07 -23.08
CA GLY A 34 19.76 0.94 -22.43
C GLY A 34 19.74 1.24 -20.92
N ILE A 35 18.59 1.06 -20.26
CA ILE A 35 18.41 1.36 -18.84
C ILE A 35 19.04 0.26 -17.99
N ASN A 36 19.74 0.63 -16.92
CA ASN A 36 20.26 -0.34 -15.96
C ASN A 36 19.12 -0.81 -15.05
N VAL A 37 18.81 -2.10 -15.10
CA VAL A 37 17.68 -2.68 -14.36
C VAL A 37 18.16 -3.72 -13.37
N SER A 38 17.69 -3.58 -12.13
CA SER A 38 17.84 -4.59 -11.08
C SER A 38 16.46 -5.18 -10.74
N ILE A 39 16.36 -6.48 -10.52
CA ILE A 39 15.10 -7.19 -10.25
C ILE A 39 15.16 -7.82 -8.85
N GLU A 40 14.09 -7.67 -8.08
CA GLU A 40 13.96 -8.34 -6.79
C GLU A 40 14.13 -9.86 -6.98
N HIS A 41 14.97 -10.50 -6.17
CA HIS A 41 15.32 -11.91 -6.31
C HIS A 41 14.09 -12.84 -6.41
N GLN A 42 13.07 -12.66 -5.56
CA GLN A 42 11.85 -13.48 -5.63
C GLN A 42 11.09 -13.29 -6.96
N PHE A 43 11.06 -12.06 -7.47
CA PHE A 43 10.42 -11.76 -8.75
C PHE A 43 11.26 -12.28 -9.93
N ALA A 44 12.59 -12.21 -9.83
CA ALA A 44 13.52 -12.78 -10.81
C ALA A 44 13.32 -14.29 -10.95
N LEU A 45 13.22 -15.04 -9.84
CA LEU A 45 12.94 -16.48 -9.83
C LEU A 45 11.62 -16.80 -10.55
N PHE A 46 10.55 -16.04 -10.27
CA PHE A 46 9.29 -16.20 -10.98
C PHE A 46 9.43 -15.97 -12.49
N ILE A 47 10.16 -14.93 -12.90
CA ILE A 47 10.37 -14.61 -14.33
C ILE A 47 11.18 -15.72 -15.03
N SER A 48 12.26 -16.20 -14.42
CA SER A 48 13.12 -17.22 -15.04
C SER A 48 12.51 -18.61 -15.01
N GLU A 49 11.94 -19.04 -13.88
CA GLU A 49 11.48 -20.42 -13.69
C GLU A 49 10.05 -20.62 -14.18
N THR A 50 9.17 -19.64 -13.99
CA THR A 50 7.75 -19.76 -14.33
C THR A 50 7.44 -19.18 -15.71
N LEU A 51 7.97 -18.00 -16.05
CA LEU A 51 7.73 -17.37 -17.35
C LEU A 51 8.74 -17.78 -18.42
N GLN A 52 9.83 -18.47 -18.04
CA GLN A 52 10.90 -18.91 -18.94
C GLN A 52 11.51 -17.77 -19.77
N LEU A 53 11.56 -16.56 -19.20
CA LEU A 53 12.18 -15.40 -19.85
C LEU A 53 13.66 -15.31 -19.44
N ASN A 54 14.53 -15.00 -20.41
CA ASN A 54 15.95 -14.78 -20.14
C ASN A 54 16.14 -13.43 -19.43
N ILE A 55 16.69 -13.47 -18.22
CA ILE A 55 16.99 -12.30 -17.40
C ILE A 55 18.48 -12.20 -17.01
N ASN A 56 19.37 -12.92 -17.69
CA ASN A 56 20.80 -12.97 -17.34
C ASN A 56 21.51 -11.61 -17.43
N ASN A 57 20.94 -10.67 -18.20
CA ASN A 57 21.46 -9.32 -18.37
C ASN A 57 21.01 -8.35 -17.26
N PHE A 58 20.14 -8.79 -16.34
CA PHE A 58 19.61 -7.97 -15.26
C PHE A 58 20.27 -8.32 -13.93
N GLN A 59 20.63 -7.30 -13.15
CA GLN A 59 21.11 -7.52 -11.80
C GLN A 59 19.96 -8.01 -10.92
N GLN A 60 20.27 -8.81 -9.90
CA GLN A 60 19.30 -9.19 -8.88
C GLN A 60 19.66 -8.56 -7.55
N PHE A 61 18.65 -8.23 -6.76
CA PHE A 61 18.84 -7.71 -5.40
C PHE A 61 17.93 -8.42 -4.41
N ILE A 62 18.39 -8.53 -3.17
CA ILE A 62 17.57 -9.03 -2.05
C ILE A 62 17.06 -7.84 -1.24
N SER A 63 17.93 -6.86 -1.01
CA SER A 63 17.63 -5.65 -0.27
C SER A 63 17.60 -4.44 -1.22
N PHE A 64 16.58 -3.59 -1.11
CA PHE A 64 16.43 -2.43 -2.01
C PHE A 64 17.64 -1.47 -1.95
N GLN A 65 18.29 -1.38 -0.79
CA GLN A 65 19.47 -0.53 -0.54
C GLN A 65 20.65 -0.87 -1.47
N GLU A 66 20.68 -2.06 -2.08
CA GLU A 66 21.69 -2.51 -3.04
C GLU A 66 21.56 -1.81 -4.41
N THR A 67 20.40 -1.24 -4.75
CA THR A 67 20.05 -0.87 -6.13
C THR A 67 20.47 0.54 -6.56
N GLN A 68 20.53 1.50 -5.62
CA GLN A 68 20.72 2.94 -5.92
C GLN A 68 19.78 3.44 -7.05
N ALA A 69 18.55 2.91 -7.09
CA ALA A 69 17.60 3.16 -8.19
C ALA A 69 17.02 4.58 -8.17
N ASN A 70 16.84 5.15 -9.38
CA ASN A 70 16.17 6.44 -9.60
C ASN A 70 14.65 6.29 -9.70
N LEU A 71 14.17 5.10 -10.06
CA LEU A 71 12.75 4.74 -10.11
C LEU A 71 12.56 3.30 -9.65
N VAL A 72 11.48 3.05 -8.92
CA VAL A 72 11.00 1.71 -8.62
C VAL A 72 9.76 1.43 -9.46
N ILE A 73 9.72 0.30 -10.15
CA ILE A 73 8.51 -0.15 -10.86
C ILE A 73 7.93 -1.34 -10.10
N SER A 74 6.68 -1.23 -9.69
CA SER A 74 5.91 -2.30 -9.05
C SER A 74 4.96 -2.92 -10.07
N VAL A 75 5.19 -4.18 -10.44
CA VAL A 75 4.41 -4.89 -11.45
C VAL A 75 3.39 -5.82 -10.79
N GLY A 76 2.15 -5.37 -10.69
CA GLY A 76 1.08 -6.09 -10.00
C GLY A 76 -0.07 -5.17 -9.60
N GLY A 77 -0.93 -5.61 -8.68
CA GLY A 77 -2.01 -4.78 -8.16
C GLY A 77 -1.57 -3.89 -7.00
N ASP A 78 -2.54 -3.24 -6.35
CA ASP A 78 -2.31 -2.37 -5.18
C ASP A 78 -1.55 -3.12 -4.06
N GLY A 79 -1.87 -4.40 -3.80
CA GLY A 79 -1.12 -5.21 -2.81
C GLY A 79 0.36 -5.42 -3.15
N THR A 80 0.71 -5.48 -4.44
CA THR A 80 2.12 -5.53 -4.86
C THR A 80 2.81 -4.20 -4.61
N LEU A 81 2.11 -3.09 -4.82
CA LEU A 81 2.63 -1.75 -4.52
C LEU A 81 2.83 -1.55 -3.01
N LEU A 82 1.91 -2.01 -2.15
CA LEU A 82 2.09 -1.98 -0.69
C LEU A 82 3.35 -2.75 -0.25
N ARG A 83 3.58 -3.94 -0.83
CA ARG A 83 4.78 -4.74 -0.59
C ARG A 83 6.04 -4.00 -1.06
N THR A 84 6.00 -3.38 -2.23
CA THR A 84 7.09 -2.56 -2.75
C THR A 84 7.38 -1.37 -1.83
N ALA A 85 6.35 -0.63 -1.41
CA ALA A 85 6.47 0.52 -0.50
C ALA A 85 7.12 0.12 0.84
N ALA A 86 6.71 -1.02 1.41
CA ALA A 86 7.33 -1.57 2.60
C ALA A 86 8.80 -1.95 2.39
N ALA A 87 9.14 -2.52 1.23
CA ALA A 87 10.51 -2.95 0.93
C ALA A 87 11.48 -1.79 0.72
N ILE A 88 11.03 -0.69 0.10
CA ILE A 88 11.87 0.50 -0.12
C ILE A 88 11.97 1.40 1.12
N GLY A 89 11.04 1.24 2.06
CA GLY A 89 11.02 1.94 3.34
C GLY A 89 10.94 3.46 3.22
N ASN A 90 11.88 4.16 3.86
CA ASN A 90 11.97 5.62 3.87
C ASN A 90 12.75 6.19 2.66
N SER A 91 13.00 5.38 1.63
CA SER A 91 13.63 5.84 0.41
C SER A 91 12.81 6.95 -0.25
N THR A 92 13.50 7.95 -0.80
CA THR A 92 12.89 9.00 -1.63
C THR A 92 12.74 8.58 -3.09
N THR A 93 13.06 7.34 -3.47
CA THR A 93 12.87 6.84 -4.84
C THR A 93 11.38 6.70 -5.15
N PRO A 94 10.86 7.34 -6.22
CA PRO A 94 9.45 7.22 -6.58
C PRO A 94 9.09 5.81 -7.06
N ILE A 95 7.84 5.41 -6.82
CA ILE A 95 7.26 4.14 -7.28
C ILE A 95 6.29 4.40 -8.44
N LEU A 96 6.48 3.70 -9.56
CA LEU A 96 5.52 3.58 -10.65
C LEU A 96 4.78 2.24 -10.54
N GLY A 97 3.47 2.27 -10.35
CA GLY A 97 2.64 1.07 -10.24
C GLY A 97 2.07 0.64 -11.59
N ILE A 98 2.55 -0.48 -12.13
CA ILE A 98 1.98 -1.10 -13.34
C ILE A 98 0.96 -2.14 -12.92
N ASN A 99 -0.30 -1.83 -13.19
CA ASN A 99 -1.40 -2.71 -12.87
C ASN A 99 -1.59 -3.78 -13.91
N THR A 100 -1.28 -5.03 -13.57
CA THR A 100 -1.45 -6.12 -14.51
C THR A 100 -2.87 -6.73 -14.47
N GLY A 101 -3.75 -6.30 -13.56
CA GLY A 101 -5.12 -6.80 -13.36
C GLY A 101 -6.20 -5.74 -13.61
N HIS A 102 -7.17 -5.66 -12.70
CA HIS A 102 -8.14 -4.55 -12.69
C HIS A 102 -7.47 -3.29 -12.17
N LEU A 103 -7.79 -2.13 -12.75
CA LEU A 103 -7.26 -0.82 -12.36
C LEU A 103 -7.26 -0.65 -10.83
N GLY A 104 -6.22 -0.03 -10.29
CA GLY A 104 -5.94 0.12 -8.85
C GLY A 104 -6.08 1.59 -8.45
N PHE A 105 -6.19 1.89 -7.16
CA PHE A 105 -6.08 3.30 -6.71
C PHE A 105 -4.61 3.75 -6.59
N LEU A 106 -3.70 2.79 -6.40
CA LEU A 106 -2.26 3.03 -6.28
C LEU A 106 -1.53 2.66 -7.57
N ALA A 107 -1.81 1.49 -8.13
CA ALA A 107 -1.29 1.06 -9.43
C ALA A 107 -2.29 1.42 -10.55
N ASP A 108 -1.98 2.47 -11.31
CA ASP A 108 -2.85 3.09 -12.31
C ASP A 108 -2.34 3.00 -13.76
N VAL A 109 -1.09 2.56 -13.96
CA VAL A 109 -0.57 2.32 -15.31
C VAL A 109 -1.10 0.99 -15.83
N ASN A 110 -1.98 1.05 -16.83
CA ASN A 110 -2.42 -0.12 -17.59
C ASN A 110 -1.23 -0.72 -18.36
N PRO A 111 -1.15 -2.05 -18.57
CA PRO A 111 -0.04 -2.65 -19.29
C PRO A 111 0.13 -2.12 -20.72
N ALA A 112 -0.97 -1.76 -21.39
CA ALA A 112 -0.93 -1.12 -22.71
C ALA A 112 -0.22 0.25 -22.71
N SER A 113 -0.15 0.92 -21.55
CA SER A 113 0.46 2.24 -21.38
C SER A 113 1.89 2.19 -20.84
N ILE A 114 2.50 1.00 -20.69
CA ILE A 114 3.86 0.84 -20.16
C ILE A 114 4.88 1.66 -20.97
N GLY A 115 4.76 1.66 -22.30
CA GLY A 115 5.68 2.43 -23.16
C GLY A 115 5.63 3.93 -22.87
N THR A 116 4.41 4.48 -22.89
CA THR A 116 4.16 5.89 -22.58
C THR A 116 4.62 6.25 -21.17
N ALA A 117 4.44 5.36 -20.19
CA ALA A 117 4.88 5.59 -18.82
C ALA A 117 6.42 5.70 -18.69
N ILE A 118 7.15 4.82 -19.38
CA ILE A 118 8.62 4.85 -19.41
C ILE A 118 9.10 6.11 -20.13
N GLU A 119 8.50 6.47 -21.27
CA GLU A 119 8.85 7.70 -21.99
C GLU A 119 8.57 8.96 -21.17
N ALA A 120 7.42 9.00 -20.49
CA ALA A 120 7.07 10.07 -19.57
C ALA A 120 8.12 10.21 -18.46
N PHE A 121 8.57 9.11 -17.86
CA PHE A 121 9.65 9.12 -16.89
C PHE A 121 10.96 9.69 -17.46
N LEU A 122 11.40 9.19 -18.62
CA LEU A 122 12.66 9.62 -19.27
C LEU A 122 12.64 11.10 -19.66
N ASN A 123 11.48 11.63 -20.04
CA ASN A 123 11.30 13.01 -20.46
C ASN A 123 10.95 13.97 -19.30
N GLY A 124 10.78 13.46 -18.08
CA GLY A 124 10.33 14.27 -16.94
C GLY A 124 8.85 14.68 -16.99
N CYS A 125 8.05 14.06 -17.85
CA CYS A 125 6.62 14.35 -18.04
C CYS A 125 5.74 13.57 -17.06
N TYR A 126 5.97 13.76 -15.76
CA TYR A 126 5.21 13.10 -14.70
C TYR A 126 5.06 13.99 -13.48
N THR A 127 4.14 13.63 -12.59
CA THR A 127 4.00 14.24 -11.27
C THR A 127 4.31 13.23 -10.18
N ILE A 128 4.75 13.71 -9.03
CA ILE A 128 4.95 12.87 -7.84
C ILE A 128 3.86 13.20 -6.84
N GLU A 129 3.12 12.18 -6.41
CA GLU A 129 2.20 12.25 -5.29
C GLU A 129 2.86 11.70 -4.04
N GLU A 130 2.89 12.50 -2.97
CA GLU A 130 3.36 12.06 -1.66
C GLU A 130 2.20 11.47 -0.88
N ARG A 131 2.34 10.21 -0.46
CA ARG A 131 1.34 9.49 0.31
C ARG A 131 1.82 9.30 1.74
N SER A 132 1.08 9.86 2.70
CA SER A 132 1.33 9.69 4.13
C SER A 132 1.12 8.25 4.56
N LEU A 133 1.90 7.81 5.56
CA LEU A 133 1.72 6.52 6.22
C LEU A 133 1.31 6.72 7.68
N LEU A 134 0.68 5.69 8.24
CA LEU A 134 0.62 5.48 9.68
C LEU A 134 1.92 4.84 10.14
N SER A 135 2.46 5.30 11.27
CA SER A 135 3.46 4.59 12.05
C SER A 135 2.80 3.94 13.26
N LEU A 136 3.21 2.71 13.56
CA LEU A 136 2.72 1.93 14.68
C LEU A 136 3.84 1.72 15.70
N GLU A 137 3.55 2.07 16.94
CA GLU A 137 4.36 1.73 18.11
C GLU A 137 3.53 0.84 19.04
N SER A 138 4.18 -0.08 19.75
CA SER A 138 3.53 -0.98 20.70
C SER A 138 4.40 -1.20 21.92
N THR A 139 3.77 -1.37 23.09
CA THR A 139 4.48 -1.80 24.31
C THR A 139 5.01 -3.23 24.21
N GLN A 140 4.43 -4.05 23.32
CA GLN A 140 4.90 -5.38 22.99
C GLN A 140 5.74 -5.35 21.71
N LYS A 141 6.82 -6.13 21.66
CA LYS A 141 7.60 -6.30 20.44
C LYS A 141 6.80 -7.03 19.37
N PHE A 142 6.95 -6.57 18.14
CA PHE A 142 6.42 -7.21 16.96
C PHE A 142 7.47 -7.17 15.85
N SER A 143 7.35 -8.04 14.85
CA SER A 143 8.36 -8.29 13.82
C SER A 143 8.00 -7.70 12.47
N VAL A 144 6.71 -7.45 12.21
CA VAL A 144 6.27 -6.81 10.97
C VAL A 144 6.75 -5.36 10.87
N TYR A 145 6.95 -4.90 9.64
CA TYR A 145 7.34 -3.52 9.37
C TYR A 145 6.29 -2.53 9.93
N PRO A 146 6.69 -1.54 10.75
CA PRO A 146 5.78 -0.78 11.60
C PRO A 146 5.09 0.40 10.91
N TYR A 147 4.96 0.37 9.58
CA TYR A 147 4.30 1.43 8.82
C TYR A 147 3.27 0.87 7.86
N ALA A 148 2.12 1.56 7.79
CA ALA A 148 1.01 1.25 6.90
C ALA A 148 0.74 2.41 5.95
N LEU A 149 0.76 2.13 4.65
CA LEU A 149 0.31 3.07 3.62
C LEU A 149 -1.21 3.11 3.55
N ASN A 150 -1.89 1.97 3.76
CA ASN A 150 -3.35 1.94 3.80
C ASN A 150 -3.86 1.98 5.24
N GLU A 151 -3.68 0.89 5.99
CA GLU A 151 -4.33 0.75 7.29
C GLU A 151 -3.59 -0.12 8.30
N VAL A 152 -3.89 0.15 9.56
CA VAL A 152 -3.72 -0.79 10.66
C VAL A 152 -5.09 -1.29 11.08
N ALA A 153 -5.30 -2.60 11.05
CA ALA A 153 -6.52 -3.25 11.51
C ALA A 153 -6.25 -4.05 12.78
N ILE A 154 -7.04 -3.77 13.81
CA ILE A 154 -7.14 -4.59 15.03
C ILE A 154 -8.32 -5.52 14.84
N LEU A 155 -8.09 -6.82 14.91
CA LEU A 155 -9.07 -7.87 14.59
C LEU A 155 -9.15 -8.87 15.74
N LYS A 156 -10.33 -9.45 15.95
CA LYS A 156 -10.48 -10.60 16.85
C LYS A 156 -9.58 -11.77 16.41
N PHE A 157 -8.97 -12.45 17.38
CA PHE A 157 -8.12 -13.63 17.13
C PHE A 157 -8.94 -14.92 16.94
N ASP A 158 -10.07 -15.04 17.62
CA ASP A 158 -11.01 -16.15 17.45
C ASP A 158 -12.19 -15.74 16.55
N ASN A 159 -12.98 -16.73 16.11
CA ASN A 159 -14.14 -16.49 15.25
C ASN A 159 -15.44 -16.26 16.05
N SER A 160 -15.41 -16.36 17.37
CA SER A 160 -16.60 -16.60 18.19
C SER A 160 -16.99 -15.40 19.05
N ALA A 161 -16.03 -14.64 19.56
CA ALA A 161 -16.27 -13.54 20.47
C ALA A 161 -15.87 -12.19 19.86
N LEU A 162 -16.68 -11.16 20.12
CA LEU A 162 -16.30 -9.78 19.83
C LEU A 162 -15.14 -9.36 20.73
N ILE A 163 -14.33 -8.43 20.25
CA ILE A 163 -13.31 -7.76 21.06
C ILE A 163 -13.79 -6.37 21.44
N GLN A 164 -13.33 -5.89 22.59
CA GLN A 164 -13.48 -4.50 22.97
C GLN A 164 -12.19 -3.75 22.63
N VAL A 165 -12.27 -2.74 21.76
CA VAL A 165 -11.15 -1.85 21.44
C VAL A 165 -11.46 -0.47 22.01
N THR A 166 -10.76 -0.09 23.07
CA THR A 166 -10.84 1.27 23.63
C THR A 166 -9.91 2.18 22.86
N ALA A 167 -10.46 3.23 22.26
CA ALA A 167 -9.70 4.20 21.47
C ALA A 167 -9.67 5.56 22.18
N GLU A 168 -8.47 6.11 22.27
CA GLU A 168 -8.19 7.47 22.74
C GLU A 168 -7.56 8.26 21.59
N VAL A 169 -7.93 9.54 21.44
CA VAL A 169 -7.34 10.47 20.48
C VAL A 169 -6.74 11.62 21.27
N ASP A 170 -5.44 11.85 21.11
CA ASP A 170 -4.68 12.88 21.83
C ASP A 170 -4.86 12.79 23.36
N GLY A 171 -4.91 11.56 23.87
CA GLY A 171 -5.10 11.25 25.30
C GLY A 171 -6.53 11.38 25.82
N ASN A 172 -7.50 11.74 24.96
CA ASN A 172 -8.91 11.84 25.33
C ASN A 172 -9.66 10.60 24.86
N LEU A 173 -10.47 10.00 25.74
CA LEU A 173 -11.31 8.86 25.38
C LEU A 173 -12.29 9.24 24.27
N LEU A 174 -12.21 8.54 23.14
CA LEU A 174 -13.20 8.64 22.07
C LEU A 174 -14.39 7.73 22.37
N THR A 175 -14.14 6.41 22.42
CA THR A 175 -15.13 5.38 22.80
C THR A 175 -14.46 4.01 22.95
N SER A 176 -15.20 3.05 23.49
CA SER A 176 -14.87 1.62 23.41
C SER A 176 -15.76 0.93 22.37
N TYR A 177 -15.14 0.35 21.35
CA TYR A 177 -15.82 -0.38 20.28
C TYR A 177 -15.93 -1.85 20.65
N LEU A 178 -17.16 -2.35 20.80
CA LEU A 178 -17.43 -3.79 20.86
C LEU A 178 -17.77 -4.27 19.44
N ALA A 179 -16.82 -4.97 18.80
CA ALA A 179 -16.84 -5.19 17.35
C ALA A 179 -16.01 -6.43 16.96
N ASP A 180 -16.06 -6.83 15.68
CA ASP A 180 -15.11 -7.79 15.12
C ASP A 180 -13.71 -7.19 15.01
N GLY A 181 -13.61 -5.87 14.98
CA GLY A 181 -12.35 -5.14 14.94
C GLY A 181 -12.49 -3.64 14.75
N LEU A 182 -11.35 -2.97 14.59
CA LEU A 182 -11.22 -1.54 14.37
C LEU A 182 -10.11 -1.27 13.34
N ILE A 183 -10.41 -0.45 12.34
CA ILE A 183 -9.47 -0.03 11.29
C ILE A 183 -9.08 1.42 11.52
N ILE A 184 -7.80 1.70 11.50
CA ILE A 184 -7.26 3.05 11.44
C ILE A 184 -6.57 3.16 10.09
N CYS A 185 -7.09 3.99 9.19
CA CYS A 185 -6.57 4.12 7.84
C CYS A 185 -6.16 5.55 7.48
N THR A 186 -5.19 5.63 6.57
CA THR A 186 -4.81 6.85 5.87
C THR A 186 -5.87 7.20 4.81
N PRO A 187 -5.79 8.38 4.17
CA PRO A 187 -6.65 8.70 3.03
C PRO A 187 -6.49 7.70 1.87
N THR A 188 -5.27 7.18 1.66
CA THR A 188 -5.00 6.15 0.66
C THR A 188 -5.72 4.84 1.01
N GLY A 189 -5.72 4.46 2.30
CA GLY A 189 -6.43 3.28 2.79
C GLY A 189 -7.95 3.42 2.86
N SER A 190 -8.51 4.63 2.66
CA SER A 190 -9.96 4.85 2.65
C SER A 190 -10.68 4.04 1.57
N THR A 191 -9.99 3.75 0.46
CA THR A 191 -10.47 2.90 -0.63
C THR A 191 -10.05 1.43 -0.52
N GLY A 192 -9.39 1.06 0.59
CA GLY A 192 -8.98 -0.29 0.93
C GLY A 192 -10.01 -0.99 1.80
N TYR A 193 -9.57 -1.61 2.91
CA TYR A 193 -10.47 -2.36 3.78
C TYR A 193 -11.54 -1.47 4.46
N SER A 194 -11.19 -0.21 4.75
CA SER A 194 -12.10 0.78 5.34
C SER A 194 -13.38 0.97 4.51
N LEU A 195 -13.29 0.98 3.17
CA LEU A 195 -14.44 1.11 2.28
C LEU A 195 -15.46 -0.02 2.48
N SER A 196 -14.96 -1.25 2.63
CA SER A 196 -15.79 -2.46 2.83
C SER A 196 -16.58 -2.41 4.14
N VAL A 197 -16.12 -1.65 5.13
CA VAL A 197 -16.79 -1.47 6.43
C VAL A 197 -17.49 -0.13 6.54
N SER A 198 -17.87 0.46 5.40
CA SER A 198 -18.61 1.73 5.31
C SER A 198 -17.82 2.95 5.81
N GLY A 199 -16.49 2.88 5.82
CA GLY A 199 -15.65 4.06 5.95
C GLY A 199 -15.86 5.03 4.78
N PRO A 200 -15.72 6.36 4.99
CA PRO A 200 -15.85 7.33 3.92
C PRO A 200 -14.69 7.21 2.92
N ILE A 201 -14.96 7.51 1.65
CA ILE A 201 -13.90 7.73 0.66
C ILE A 201 -13.26 9.09 0.95
N ILE A 202 -11.93 9.11 1.09
CA ILE A 202 -11.16 10.31 1.44
C ILE A 202 -10.21 10.61 0.28
N SER A 203 -10.16 11.89 -0.12
CA SER A 203 -9.18 12.35 -1.12
C SER A 203 -7.75 12.07 -0.63
N PRO A 204 -6.84 11.53 -1.47
CA PRO A 204 -5.49 11.15 -1.06
C PRO A 204 -4.65 12.24 -0.39
N TYR A 205 -4.97 13.51 -0.68
CA TYR A 205 -4.24 14.69 -0.20
C TYR A 205 -4.78 15.25 1.12
N SER A 206 -5.89 14.71 1.63
CA SER A 206 -6.46 15.13 2.91
C SER A 206 -5.51 14.78 4.06
N LYS A 207 -5.26 15.73 4.97
CA LYS A 207 -4.40 15.50 6.14
C LYS A 207 -5.19 14.89 7.29
N THR A 208 -5.70 13.68 7.08
CA THR A 208 -6.65 13.04 8.00
C THR A 208 -6.41 11.55 8.16
N PHE A 209 -6.70 11.01 9.34
CA PHE A 209 -6.91 9.58 9.54
C PHE A 209 -8.40 9.27 9.72
N CYS A 210 -8.78 8.03 9.41
CA CYS A 210 -10.13 7.53 9.63
C CYS A 210 -10.10 6.32 10.57
N ILE A 211 -10.95 6.36 11.60
CA ILE A 211 -11.21 5.29 12.55
C ILE A 211 -12.54 4.64 12.16
N ALA A 212 -12.51 3.42 11.61
CA ALA A 212 -13.66 2.71 11.09
C ALA A 212 -13.83 1.33 11.77
N PRO A 213 -14.93 1.09 12.50
CA PRO A 213 -15.17 -0.18 13.19
C PRO A 213 -15.70 -1.25 12.24
N ILE A 214 -15.33 -2.51 12.50
CA ILE A 214 -15.72 -3.67 11.70
C ILE A 214 -16.90 -4.36 12.40
N ALA A 215 -18.08 -4.34 11.78
CA ALA A 215 -19.30 -4.94 12.32
C ALA A 215 -19.54 -4.61 13.82
N PRO A 216 -19.62 -3.32 14.21
CA PRO A 216 -19.84 -2.94 15.60
C PRO A 216 -21.21 -3.44 16.09
N HIS A 217 -21.26 -3.93 17.33
CA HIS A 217 -22.51 -4.38 17.95
C HIS A 217 -23.51 -3.23 18.15
N SER A 218 -23.03 -2.00 18.35
CA SER A 218 -23.89 -0.83 18.55
C SER A 218 -24.25 -0.15 17.22
N LEU A 219 -25.55 0.06 16.98
CA LEU A 219 -26.08 0.64 15.74
C LEU A 219 -25.79 2.15 15.56
N ASN A 220 -25.44 2.86 16.64
CA ASN A 220 -25.14 4.29 16.61
C ASN A 220 -23.67 4.60 16.32
N ILE A 221 -22.81 3.58 16.25
CA ILE A 221 -21.39 3.76 15.96
C ILE A 221 -21.20 4.12 14.49
N ARG A 222 -20.35 5.11 14.23
CA ARG A 222 -19.99 5.58 12.89
C ARG A 222 -18.47 5.73 12.78
N PRO A 223 -17.90 5.66 11.56
CA PRO A 223 -16.52 6.05 11.33
C PRO A 223 -16.27 7.50 11.75
N VAL A 224 -15.08 7.77 12.27
CA VAL A 224 -14.66 9.09 12.72
C VAL A 224 -13.41 9.51 11.94
N ILE A 225 -13.42 10.73 11.42
CA ILE A 225 -12.25 11.35 10.79
C ILE A 225 -11.57 12.24 11.83
N VAL A 226 -10.25 12.11 11.96
CA VAL A 226 -9.40 12.95 12.81
C VAL A 226 -8.26 13.54 11.98
N ASP A 227 -7.61 14.58 12.50
CA ASP A 227 -6.43 15.17 11.86
C ASP A 227 -5.26 14.15 11.82
N ASP A 228 -4.44 14.21 10.78
CA ASP A 228 -3.28 13.30 10.69
C ASP A 228 -2.15 13.64 11.66
N SER A 229 -2.20 14.78 12.36
CA SER A 229 -1.30 15.08 13.48
C SER A 229 -1.71 14.44 14.80
N SER A 230 -2.94 13.91 14.90
CA SER A 230 -3.41 13.26 16.12
C SER A 230 -2.69 11.95 16.41
N VAL A 231 -2.55 11.65 17.70
CA VAL A 231 -2.06 10.37 18.22
C VAL A 231 -3.25 9.53 18.67
N ILE A 232 -3.38 8.34 18.08
CA ILE A 232 -4.46 7.39 18.37
C ILE A 232 -3.89 6.26 19.22
N THR A 233 -4.40 6.09 20.44
CA THR A 233 -4.00 5.02 21.35
C THR A 233 -5.11 3.99 21.46
N LEU A 234 -4.77 2.71 21.27
CA LEU A 234 -5.70 1.59 21.32
C LEU A 234 -5.31 0.62 22.42
N LYS A 235 -6.30 0.21 23.22
CA LYS A 235 -6.19 -0.89 24.19
C LYS A 235 -7.26 -1.92 23.87
N VAL A 236 -6.87 -3.18 23.82
CA VAL A 236 -7.75 -4.29 23.43
C VAL A 236 -8.08 -5.12 24.66
N THR A 237 -9.32 -5.58 24.75
CA THR A 237 -9.74 -6.60 25.72
C THR A 237 -10.42 -7.72 24.94
N SER A 238 -9.97 -8.95 25.17
CA SER A 238 -10.39 -10.12 24.41
C SER A 238 -10.54 -11.32 25.33
N ARG A 239 -11.55 -12.16 25.11
CA ARG A 239 -11.75 -13.39 25.89
C ARG A 239 -10.55 -14.36 25.80
N THR A 240 -9.86 -14.35 24.66
CA THR A 240 -8.68 -15.21 24.43
C THR A 240 -7.38 -14.59 24.92
N GLN A 241 -7.44 -13.37 25.49
CA GLN A 241 -6.28 -12.55 25.86
C GLN A 241 -5.37 -12.21 24.66
N LYS A 242 -5.86 -12.43 23.44
CA LYS A 242 -5.14 -12.21 22.20
C LYS A 242 -6.01 -11.48 21.18
N PHE A 243 -5.34 -10.77 20.28
CA PHE A 243 -5.93 -10.17 19.09
C PHE A 243 -4.97 -10.26 17.92
N LEU A 244 -5.48 -10.04 16.72
CA LEU A 244 -4.68 -9.98 15.50
C LEU A 244 -4.48 -8.52 15.12
N MET A 245 -3.24 -8.11 14.91
CA MET A 245 -2.88 -6.80 14.38
C MET A 245 -2.41 -6.98 12.95
N ALA A 246 -3.05 -6.32 11.99
CA ALA A 246 -2.67 -6.34 10.59
C ALA A 246 -2.22 -4.97 10.12
N ILE A 247 -1.02 -4.89 9.52
CA ILE A 247 -0.44 -3.67 8.95
C ILE A 247 -0.32 -3.86 7.44
N ASP A 248 -1.18 -3.19 6.66
CA ASP A 248 -1.32 -3.41 5.21
C ASP A 248 -1.44 -4.91 4.84
N GLY A 249 -2.24 -5.65 5.60
CA GLY A 249 -2.48 -7.10 5.41
C GLY A 249 -1.40 -8.03 5.99
N ARG A 250 -0.27 -7.52 6.48
CA ARG A 250 0.73 -8.31 7.20
C ARG A 250 0.30 -8.46 8.65
N SER A 251 0.02 -9.69 9.06
CA SER A 251 -0.63 -9.94 10.35
C SER A 251 0.33 -10.47 11.40
N GLU A 252 0.15 -10.03 12.64
CA GLU A 252 0.88 -10.48 13.81
C GLU A 252 -0.08 -10.70 14.99
N VAL A 253 0.15 -11.77 15.75
CA VAL A 253 -0.68 -12.09 16.92
C VAL A 253 -0.13 -11.32 18.11
N MET A 254 -0.99 -10.54 18.76
CA MET A 254 -0.66 -9.69 19.89
C MET A 254 -1.40 -10.14 21.15
N ASP A 255 -0.83 -9.83 22.31
CA ASP A 255 -1.47 -10.04 23.62
C ASP A 255 -2.28 -8.81 24.02
N GLU A 256 -3.39 -8.98 24.73
CA GLU A 256 -4.25 -7.87 25.15
C GLU A 256 -3.57 -6.87 26.10
N THR A 257 -2.44 -7.26 26.72
CA THR A 257 -1.58 -6.34 27.49
C THR A 257 -0.86 -5.30 26.63
N ALA A 258 -0.82 -5.48 25.31
CA ALA A 258 -0.24 -4.52 24.38
C ALA A 258 -1.07 -3.23 24.32
N THR A 259 -0.39 -2.09 24.43
CA THR A 259 -0.95 -0.79 24.06
C THR A 259 -0.41 -0.42 22.69
N ILE A 260 -1.31 -0.17 21.74
CA ILE A 260 -0.96 0.20 20.37
C ILE A 260 -1.09 1.71 20.23
N VAL A 261 -0.05 2.36 19.69
CA VAL A 261 -0.03 3.81 19.44
C VAL A 261 0.19 4.05 17.96
N LEU A 262 -0.72 4.81 17.35
CA LEU A 262 -0.72 5.13 15.93
C LEU A 262 -0.60 6.63 15.76
N LYS A 263 0.30 7.05 14.87
CA LYS A 263 0.53 8.46 14.51
C LYS A 263 1.02 8.55 13.08
N LYS A 264 1.16 9.75 12.55
CA LYS A 264 1.76 9.96 11.23
C LYS A 264 3.22 9.54 11.20
N ALA A 265 3.59 8.82 10.15
CA ALA A 265 4.98 8.45 9.90
C ALA A 265 5.84 9.69 9.59
N PRO A 266 7.15 9.64 9.91
CA PRO A 266 8.06 10.77 9.68
C PRO A 266 8.48 10.95 8.21
N TYR A 267 7.95 10.14 7.29
CA TYR A 267 8.21 10.20 5.85
C TYR A 267 6.96 9.82 5.06
N THR A 268 7.00 10.03 3.75
CA THR A 268 5.94 9.70 2.79
C THR A 268 6.45 8.73 1.73
N ILE A 269 5.55 7.94 1.13
CA ILE A 269 5.86 7.21 -0.10
C ILE A 269 5.62 8.14 -1.29
N ARG A 270 6.58 8.19 -2.22
CA ARG A 270 6.48 8.94 -3.46
C ARG A 270 5.93 8.04 -4.55
N VAL A 271 4.73 8.35 -5.06
CA VAL A 271 4.11 7.61 -6.16
C VAL A 271 4.18 8.47 -7.43
N MET A 272 4.77 7.92 -8.48
CA MET A 272 4.82 8.57 -9.79
C MET A 272 3.45 8.43 -10.47
N LYS A 273 2.94 9.55 -10.97
CA LYS A 273 1.70 9.65 -11.74
C LYS A 273 1.98 10.23 -13.13
N ILE A 274 1.31 9.68 -14.13
CA ILE A 274 1.30 10.25 -15.47
C ILE A 274 0.25 11.36 -15.48
N THR A 275 0.59 12.54 -16.02
CA THR A 275 -0.10 13.85 -15.85
C THR A 275 -1.60 13.90 -16.18
N HIS A 276 -2.20 12.83 -16.68
CA HIS A 276 -3.59 12.78 -17.16
C HIS A 276 -4.51 11.79 -16.42
N GLN A 277 -4.05 11.17 -15.32
CA GLN A 277 -4.89 10.27 -14.51
C GLN A 277 -5.16 10.90 -13.15
N HIS A 278 -6.39 11.37 -12.91
CA HIS A 278 -6.79 11.93 -11.62
C HIS A 278 -7.48 10.87 -10.74
N PHE A 279 -7.33 11.03 -9.42
CA PHE A 279 -7.98 10.18 -8.42
C PHE A 279 -9.49 10.00 -8.66
N PHE A 280 -10.20 11.08 -9.01
CA PHE A 280 -11.64 11.02 -9.26
C PHE A 280 -12.02 10.26 -10.54
N ASP A 281 -11.13 10.21 -11.54
CA ASP A 281 -11.36 9.42 -12.74
C ASP A 281 -11.31 7.94 -12.38
N THR A 282 -10.25 7.52 -11.68
CA THR A 282 -10.12 6.17 -11.13
C THR A 282 -11.28 5.80 -10.22
N LEU A 283 -11.73 6.72 -9.37
CA LEU A 283 -12.85 6.50 -8.47
C LEU A 283 -14.15 6.24 -9.25
N ARG A 284 -14.46 7.06 -10.26
CA ARG A 284 -15.67 6.88 -11.08
C ARG A 284 -15.66 5.55 -11.80
N ASP A 285 -14.53 5.20 -12.43
CA ASP A 285 -14.37 3.94 -13.17
C ASP A 285 -14.57 2.73 -12.25
N LYS A 286 -13.99 2.76 -11.04
CA LYS A 286 -14.10 1.65 -10.08
C LYS A 286 -15.48 1.51 -9.46
N MET A 287 -16.14 2.61 -9.17
CA MET A 287 -17.44 2.61 -8.51
C MET A 287 -18.60 2.48 -9.52
N GLY A 288 -18.31 2.49 -10.83
CA GLY A 288 -19.32 2.53 -11.88
C GLY A 288 -20.16 3.81 -11.85
N TRP A 289 -19.63 4.89 -11.26
CA TRP A 289 -20.37 6.14 -11.09
C TRP A 289 -20.45 6.88 -12.42
N GLY A 290 -21.67 7.05 -12.93
CA GLY A 290 -21.92 7.69 -14.23
C GLY A 290 -21.98 6.71 -15.41
N ALA A 291 -21.85 5.40 -15.17
CA ALA A 291 -22.20 4.37 -16.15
C ALA A 291 -23.74 4.23 -16.22
N ASP A 292 -24.42 5.25 -16.72
CA ASP A 292 -25.84 5.15 -17.06
C ASP A 292 -25.93 4.41 -18.42
N GLN A 293 -26.47 3.19 -18.43
CA GLN A 293 -26.70 2.41 -19.66
C GLN A 293 -27.99 2.84 -20.38
N ARG A 294 -28.26 4.15 -20.42
CA ARG A 294 -29.43 4.68 -21.15
C ARG A 294 -29.10 4.93 -22.61
#